data_AF-A0A357A3C8-F1
#
_entry.id   AF-A0A357A3C8-F1
#
_cell.length_a   1.000
_cell.length_b   1.000
_cell.length_c   1.000
_cell.angle_alpha   90.00
_cell.angle_beta   90.00
_cell.angle_gamma   90.00
#
_symmetry.space_group_name_H-M   'P 1'
#
loop_
_entity.id
_entity.type
_entity.pdbx_description
1 polymer ?
#
loop_
_entity_poly.entity_id
_entity_poly.type
_entity_poly.pdbx_seq_one_letter_code
_entity_poly.pdbx_strand_id
1 'polypeptide(L)'
;MMLPETLQPLFHRYKADQLETEKHALIIIPTVLQFGDWNQIHWLFQTYGWDYIKSWISDETQVQGLLSPIVEWFWTLVLLGKPRQVQNWTTGNRLRSVPPESLPDWWPSSDLDTLS
;
A
#
# COMPACT_ATOMS: atom_id res chain seq x y z
N MET A 1 5.58 24.09 -3.71
CA MET A 1 5.04 24.48 -2.38
C MET A 1 5.70 23.64 -1.28
N MET A 2 5.73 24.07 -0.02
CA MET A 2 6.22 23.22 1.10
C MET A 2 5.13 22.27 1.59
N LEU A 3 5.53 21.14 2.16
CA LEU A 3 4.60 20.15 2.69
C LEU A 3 3.80 20.72 3.90
N PRO A 4 2.46 20.59 3.92
CA PRO A 4 1.63 20.97 5.05
C PRO A 4 2.01 20.26 6.36
N GLU A 5 1.86 20.95 7.49
CA GLU A 5 2.14 20.39 8.83
C GLU A 5 1.33 19.13 9.13
N THR A 6 0.08 19.05 8.64
CA THR A 6 -0.80 17.90 8.83
C THR A 6 -0.26 16.60 8.20
N LEU A 7 0.65 16.70 7.23
CA LEU A 7 1.27 15.57 6.54
C LEU A 7 2.62 15.18 7.13
N GLN A 8 3.28 16.09 7.84
CA GLN A 8 4.61 15.85 8.40
C GLN A 8 4.72 14.57 9.27
N PRO A 9 3.70 14.18 10.06
CA PRO A 9 3.76 12.93 10.83
C PRO A 9 3.97 11.66 9.98
N LEU A 10 3.49 11.67 8.73
CA LEU A 10 3.69 10.54 7.81
C LEU A 10 5.16 10.38 7.39
N PHE A 11 5.94 11.47 7.45
CA PHE A 11 7.32 11.54 6.99
C PHE A 11 8.34 11.58 8.13
N HIS A 12 8.09 10.89 9.24
CA HIS A 12 8.98 10.84 10.41
C HIS A 12 10.42 10.39 10.11
N ARG A 13 10.67 9.75 8.96
CA ARG A 13 12.01 9.33 8.49
C ARG A 13 12.75 10.38 7.68
N TYR A 14 12.09 11.49 7.34
CA TYR A 14 12.61 12.56 6.51
C TYR A 14 12.56 13.89 7.27
N LYS A 15 13.32 14.86 6.77
CA LYS A 15 13.12 16.27 7.15
C LYS A 15 11.87 16.78 6.46
N ALA A 16 10.71 16.50 7.05
CA ALA A 16 9.40 16.78 6.47
C ALA A 16 9.19 18.27 6.17
N ASP A 17 9.82 19.13 6.98
CA ASP A 17 9.91 20.58 6.83
C ASP A 17 10.71 21.02 5.59
N GLN A 18 11.48 20.13 4.97
CA GLN A 18 12.26 20.39 3.75
C GLN A 18 11.67 19.73 2.50
N LEU A 19 10.56 18.99 2.65
CA LEU A 19 9.89 18.35 1.53
C LEU A 19 9.10 19.39 0.72
N GLU A 20 9.60 19.66 -0.48
CA GLU A 20 8.86 20.39 -1.50
C GLU A 20 7.90 19.44 -2.25
N THR A 21 6.63 19.84 -2.37
CA THR A 21 5.55 19.03 -2.96
C THR A 21 5.85 18.59 -4.39
N GLU A 22 6.34 19.50 -5.23
CA GLU A 22 6.59 19.21 -6.65
C GLU A 22 7.83 18.33 -6.84
N LYS A 23 8.94 18.66 -6.16
CA LYS A 23 10.21 17.93 -6.31
C LYS A 23 10.19 16.53 -5.72
N HIS A 24 9.39 16.32 -4.66
CA HIS A 24 9.38 15.06 -3.91
C HIS A 24 8.08 14.28 -4.09
N ALA A 25 7.36 14.49 -5.21
CA ALA A 25 6.11 13.80 -5.52
C ALA A 25 6.23 12.27 -5.43
N LEU A 26 7.36 11.70 -5.86
CA LEU A 26 7.65 10.25 -5.81
C LEU A 26 7.73 9.68 -4.39
N ILE A 27 7.93 10.51 -3.37
CA ILE A 27 7.92 10.08 -1.96
C ILE A 27 6.55 10.41 -1.36
N ILE A 28 6.03 11.60 -1.66
CA ILE A 28 4.80 12.12 -1.06
C ILE A 28 3.59 11.29 -1.48
N ILE A 29 3.41 11.06 -2.78
CA ILE A 29 2.25 10.35 -3.32
C ILE A 29 2.11 8.94 -2.72
N PRO A 30 3.12 8.05 -2.82
CA PRO A 30 2.96 6.71 -2.25
C PRO A 30 2.76 6.73 -0.73
N THR A 31 3.44 7.62 -0.02
CA THR A 31 3.31 7.70 1.46
C THR A 31 1.89 8.09 1.87
N VAL A 32 1.30 9.08 1.21
CA VAL A 32 -0.07 9.52 1.52
C VAL A 32 -1.10 8.49 1.06
N LEU A 33 -0.91 7.85 -0.09
CA LEU A 33 -1.80 6.76 -0.53
C LEU A 33 -1.74 5.54 0.40
N GLN A 34 -0.59 5.29 1.04
CA GLN A 34 -0.35 4.15 1.90
C GLN A 34 -0.84 4.35 3.35
N PHE A 35 -0.66 5.55 3.89
CA PHE A 35 -0.87 5.81 5.33
C PHE A 35 -1.77 7.00 5.62
N GLY A 36 -2.18 7.74 4.59
CA GLY A 36 -2.96 8.97 4.75
C GLY A 36 -4.39 8.71 5.22
N ASP A 37 -4.89 9.62 6.06
CA ASP A 37 -6.31 9.72 6.36
C ASP A 37 -7.09 10.39 5.21
N TRP A 38 -8.41 10.48 5.37
CA TRP A 38 -9.28 11.09 4.34
C TRP A 38 -8.92 12.54 4.01
N ASN A 39 -8.55 13.36 5.00
CA ASN A 39 -8.21 14.76 4.77
C ASN A 39 -6.88 14.88 4.00
N GLN A 40 -5.92 14.03 4.35
CA GLN A 40 -4.61 13.96 3.70
C GLN A 40 -4.71 13.43 2.26
N ILE A 41 -5.54 12.41 2.04
CA ILE A 41 -5.88 11.90 0.70
C ILE A 41 -6.56 13.01 -0.11
N HIS A 42 -7.55 13.70 0.45
CA HIS A 42 -8.24 14.78 -0.24
C HIS A 42 -7.26 15.90 -0.65
N TRP A 43 -6.35 16.29 0.25
CA TRP A 43 -5.29 17.24 -0.06
C TRP A 43 -4.39 16.76 -1.22
N LEU A 44 -4.05 15.46 -1.25
CA LEU A 44 -3.22 14.88 -2.30
C LEU A 44 -3.87 15.09 -3.68
N PHE A 45 -5.15 14.74 -3.79
CA PHE A 45 -5.92 14.89 -5.02
C PHE A 45 -6.15 16.35 -5.41
N GLN A 46 -6.26 17.27 -4.44
CA GLN A 46 -6.31 18.71 -4.74
C GLN A 46 -4.96 19.27 -5.22
N THR A 47 -3.85 18.76 -4.69
CA THR A 47 -2.51 19.31 -4.95
C THR A 47 -1.95 18.83 -6.28
N TYR A 48 -2.03 17.52 -6.55
CA TYR A 48 -1.47 16.92 -7.77
C TYR A 48 -2.52 16.75 -8.88
N GLY A 49 -3.80 16.77 -8.53
CA GLY A 49 -4.89 16.52 -9.47
C GLY A 49 -5.14 15.03 -9.71
N TRP A 50 -6.38 14.73 -10.11
CA TRP A 50 -6.84 13.38 -10.39
C TRP A 50 -6.07 12.70 -11.52
N ASP A 51 -5.87 13.40 -12.64
CA ASP A 51 -5.24 12.82 -13.83
C ASP A 51 -3.77 12.47 -13.59
N TYR A 52 -3.05 13.30 -12.83
CA TYR A 52 -1.67 13.03 -12.49
C TYR A 52 -1.55 11.78 -11.61
N ILE A 53 -2.33 11.68 -10.53
CA ILE A 53 -2.31 10.51 -9.64
C ILE A 53 -2.75 9.25 -10.37
N LYS A 54 -3.75 9.35 -11.26
CA LYS A 54 -4.17 8.26 -12.13
C LYS A 54 -3.06 7.83 -13.10
N SER A 55 -2.32 8.77 -13.68
CA SER A 55 -1.18 8.46 -14.54
C SER A 55 -0.07 7.77 -13.74
N TRP A 56 0.19 8.23 -12.51
CA TRP A 56 1.18 7.70 -11.60
C TRP A 56 0.86 6.25 -11.19
N ILE A 57 -0.38 5.97 -10.76
CA ILE A 57 -0.81 4.61 -10.39
C ILE A 57 -0.82 3.65 -11.60
N SER A 58 -1.03 4.19 -12.81
CA SER A 58 -1.04 3.40 -14.05
C SER A 58 0.36 2.93 -14.45
N ASP A 59 1.40 3.67 -14.07
CA ASP A 59 2.78 3.33 -14.34
C ASP A 59 3.31 2.31 -13.33
N GLU A 60 3.40 1.05 -13.76
CA GLU A 60 3.87 -0.05 -12.93
C GLU A 60 5.28 0.19 -12.38
N THR A 61 6.16 0.84 -13.15
CA THR A 61 7.54 1.10 -12.73
C THR A 61 7.63 2.09 -11.57
N GLN A 62 6.65 3.00 -11.46
CA GLN A 62 6.59 3.97 -10.38
C GLN A 62 5.93 3.40 -9.13
N VAL A 63 4.96 2.49 -9.26
CA VAL A 63 4.23 1.93 -8.12
C VAL A 63 4.99 0.77 -7.46
N GLN A 64 5.73 -0.01 -8.25
CA GLN A 64 6.35 -1.24 -7.81
C GLN A 64 7.30 -1.01 -6.62
N GLY A 65 6.99 -1.65 -5.48
CA GLY A 65 7.79 -1.57 -4.26
C GLY A 65 7.57 -0.30 -3.42
N LEU A 66 6.78 0.67 -3.87
CA LEU A 66 6.43 1.87 -3.11
C LEU A 66 5.11 1.73 -2.35
N LEU A 67 4.18 0.92 -2.86
CA LEU A 67 2.91 0.60 -2.19
C LEU A 67 2.86 -0.87 -1.77
N SER A 68 2.11 -1.15 -0.70
CA SER A 68 1.79 -2.53 -0.35
C SER A 68 0.80 -3.12 -1.37
N PRO A 69 0.82 -4.45 -1.62
CA PRO A 69 -0.06 -5.08 -2.60
C PRO A 69 -1.55 -4.76 -2.41
N ILE A 70 -2.01 -4.69 -1.15
CA ILE A 70 -3.40 -4.41 -0.82
C ILE A 70 -3.77 -2.96 -1.17
N VAL A 71 -2.87 -2.02 -0.89
CA VAL A 71 -3.09 -0.59 -1.17
C VAL A 71 -3.03 -0.32 -2.67
N GLU A 72 -2.06 -0.90 -3.37
CA GLU A 72 -2.00 -0.84 -4.84
C GLU A 72 -3.26 -1.41 -5.49
N TRP A 73 -3.72 -2.58 -5.04
CA TRP A 73 -4.96 -3.18 -5.51
C TRP A 73 -6.16 -2.24 -5.31
N PHE A 74 -6.28 -1.63 -4.12
CA PHE A 74 -7.36 -0.70 -3.82
C PHE A 74 -7.33 0.54 -4.75
N TRP A 75 -6.18 1.19 -4.88
CA TRP A 75 -6.10 2.42 -5.68
C TRP A 75 -6.21 2.18 -7.19
N THR A 76 -5.72 1.04 -7.68
CA THR A 76 -5.93 0.65 -9.08
C THR A 76 -7.41 0.34 -9.35
N LEU A 77 -8.11 -0.30 -8.42
CA LEU A 77 -9.56 -0.47 -8.51
C LEU A 77 -10.29 0.88 -8.55
N VAL A 78 -9.98 1.80 -7.63
CA VAL A 78 -10.65 3.10 -7.52
C VAL A 78 -10.38 3.99 -8.73
N LEU A 79 -9.13 4.07 -9.19
CA LEU A 79 -8.71 5.05 -10.21
C LEU A 79 -8.79 4.50 -11.64
N LEU A 80 -8.58 3.19 -11.83
CA LEU A 80 -8.52 2.55 -13.14
C LEU A 80 -9.74 1.68 -13.43
N GLY A 81 -10.59 1.41 -12.43
CA GLY A 81 -11.74 0.51 -12.57
C GLY A 81 -11.37 -0.96 -12.73
N LYS A 82 -10.08 -1.29 -12.70
CA LYS A 82 -9.56 -2.65 -12.78
C LYS A 82 -8.48 -2.83 -11.70
N PRO A 83 -8.63 -3.81 -10.80
CA PRO A 83 -7.59 -4.09 -9.84
C PRO A 83 -6.37 -4.62 -10.59
N ARG A 84 -5.19 -4.08 -10.32
CA ARG A 84 -3.96 -4.74 -10.77
C ARG A 84 -3.82 -6.02 -9.98
N GLN A 85 -3.73 -7.16 -10.68
CA GLN A 85 -3.25 -8.39 -10.08
C GLN A 85 -1.78 -8.18 -9.74
N VAL A 86 -1.52 -7.73 -8.51
CA VAL A 86 -0.21 -7.88 -7.91
C VAL A 86 0.08 -9.39 -7.98
N GLN A 87 1.30 -9.78 -8.35
CA GLN A 87 1.69 -11.19 -8.33
C GLN A 87 1.46 -11.70 -6.90
N ASN A 88 0.30 -12.32 -6.71
CA ASN A 88 -0.05 -12.94 -5.46
C ASN A 88 1.05 -13.96 -5.17
N TRP A 89 1.24 -14.20 -3.88
CA TRP A 89 2.03 -15.25 -3.28
C TRP A 89 1.62 -16.67 -3.71
N THR A 90 1.33 -16.93 -4.99
CA THR A 90 1.11 -18.26 -5.56
C THR A 90 2.33 -19.17 -5.38
N THR A 91 3.48 -18.63 -4.94
CA THR A 91 4.69 -19.39 -4.59
C THR A 91 4.97 -19.45 -3.08
N GLY A 92 4.22 -18.75 -2.22
CA GLY A 92 4.63 -18.57 -0.81
C GLY A 92 3.68 -19.09 0.27
N ASN A 93 2.53 -19.66 -0.11
CA ASN A 93 1.64 -20.34 0.85
C ASN A 93 1.56 -21.86 0.63
N ARG A 94 2.56 -22.43 -0.05
CA ARG A 94 2.89 -23.85 0.16
C ARG A 94 3.63 -23.93 1.50
N LEU A 95 2.84 -24.06 2.56
CA LEU A 95 3.22 -24.61 3.85
C LEU A 95 4.41 -23.90 4.53
N ARG A 96 4.15 -22.80 5.24
CA ARG A 96 4.70 -22.76 6.61
C ARG A 96 3.94 -23.82 7.39
N SER A 97 4.35 -25.08 7.25
CA SER A 97 4.00 -26.09 8.24
C SER A 97 4.63 -25.61 9.54
N VAL A 98 3.83 -25.06 10.43
CA VAL A 98 4.27 -24.84 11.81
C VAL A 98 4.61 -26.23 12.35
N PRO A 99 5.86 -26.47 12.81
CA PRO A 99 6.21 -27.76 13.37
C PRO A 99 5.22 -28.10 14.49
N PRO A 100 4.67 -29.34 14.53
CA PRO A 100 3.65 -29.69 15.50
C PRO A 100 4.09 -29.40 16.95
N GLU A 101 5.39 -29.51 17.25
CA GLU A 101 5.96 -29.18 18.56
C GLU A 101 5.87 -27.71 18.97
N SER A 102 5.61 -26.81 18.02
CA SER A 102 5.48 -25.37 18.26
C SER A 102 4.02 -24.93 18.42
N LEU A 103 3.05 -25.85 18.31
CA LEU A 103 1.63 -25.57 18.49
C LEU A 103 1.24 -25.68 19.97
N PRO A 104 0.49 -24.71 20.51
CA PRO A 104 -0.07 -24.82 21.86
C PRO A 104 -1.08 -25.97 21.98
N ASP A 105 -1.21 -26.53 23.19
CA ASP A 105 -2.07 -27.70 23.48
C ASP A 105 -3.56 -27.53 23.14
N TRP A 106 -4.02 -26.29 22.93
CA TRP A 106 -5.40 -25.96 22.59
C TRP A 106 -5.64 -25.75 21.08
N TRP A 107 -4.61 -25.88 20.24
CA TRP A 107 -4.73 -25.69 18.80
C TRP A 107 -5.56 -26.82 18.16
N PRO A 108 -6.61 -26.52 17.38
CA PRO A 108 -7.45 -27.56 16.79
C PRO A 108 -6.66 -28.38 15.77
N SER A 109 -6.57 -29.70 15.98
CA SER A 109 -6.04 -30.64 14.99
C SER A 109 -6.94 -30.59 13.77
N SER A 110 -6.38 -30.20 12.63
CA SER A 110 -7.12 -30.03 11.38
C SER A 110 -7.57 -31.39 10.82
N ASP A 111 -8.68 -31.91 11.35
CA ASP A 111 -9.49 -32.96 10.74
C ASP A 111 -10.38 -32.34 9.63
N LEU A 112 -9.74 -31.73 8.62
CA LEU A 112 -10.43 -31.19 7.43
C LEU A 112 -10.01 -31.91 6.14
N ASP A 113 -9.59 -33.16 6.23
CA ASP A 113 -9.32 -34.03 5.07
C ASP A 113 -10.40 -35.09 4.82
N THR A 114 -11.59 -34.97 5.44
CA THR A 114 -12.72 -35.90 5.21
C THR A 114 -13.94 -35.21 4.65
N LEU A 115 -13.82 -34.41 3.59
CA LEU A 115 -14.92 -34.19 2.66
C LEU A 115 -14.44 -34.14 1.20
N SER A 116 -14.57 -35.32 0.58
CA SER A 116 -14.65 -35.67 -0.85
C SER A 116 -13.39 -36.13 -1.58
#